data_AF-A0A1F7LII8-F1
#
_entry.id   AF-A0A1F7LII8-F1
#
_cell.length_a   1.000
_cell.length_b   1.000
_cell.length_c   1.000
_cell.angle_alpha   90.00
_cell.angle_beta   90.00
_cell.angle_gamma   90.00
#
_symmetry.space_group_name_H-M   'P 1'
#
loop_
_entity.id
_entity.type
_entity.pdbx_description
1 polymer ?
#
loop_
_entity_poly.entity_id
_entity_poly.type
_entity_poly.pdbx_seq_one_letter_code
_entity_poly.pdbx_strand_id
1 'polypeptide(L)'
;MPPTPWATRATPEARGDVKALPDGKRQAVRYKGWTTADFGQFRTYSYDDTRPEPRPGKAPMPATAGDSKKGRSLFLARAKGPCTGCHLIQGQDVWPAGNVGPDVSTFGDRGLPDEYVFNLIYDPRHIFPNTTMPPWGTGGALTPGEVMDLVAFLKTQKAPLPPEKDRERDPNTRPKPPGFGDNLDPTNNPAVVRAEAAEVSWARKGPAGKSCADCHAGGPAKAMRGVATHYPRYVKQYRRVMSIEDLLTVHAPETTGIPLLAQSKENLDMAVLVKMASNGLPVAVDLSTPEHRAAFERGLASFNKRVGQRNHACADCHTAGSGRGADRFLGGRLLANVEVGLSRHFPTWRTSQGEIWDMRKRMQWCLTPLGMNMLPADAVEYAELELYLTSFDKGKPMSVPGIRH
;
A
#
# COMPACT_ATOMS: atom_id res chain seq x y z
N MET A 1 25.13 17.87 18.70
CA MET A 1 25.09 16.39 18.60
C MET A 1 24.19 16.01 17.44
N PRO A 2 24.53 15.01 16.62
CA PRO A 2 23.54 14.41 15.71
C PRO A 2 22.33 13.96 16.55
N PRO A 3 21.09 14.11 16.04
CA PRO A 3 19.93 13.67 16.78
C PRO A 3 20.05 12.17 17.07
N THR A 4 19.65 11.75 18.28
CA THR A 4 19.54 10.33 18.63
C THR A 4 18.70 9.61 17.56
N PRO A 5 19.13 8.43 17.07
CA PRO A 5 18.33 7.64 16.14
C PRO A 5 16.90 7.48 16.65
N TRP A 6 15.91 7.61 15.76
CA TRP A 6 14.51 7.49 16.16
C TRP A 6 14.20 6.05 16.61
N ALA A 7 13.96 5.87 17.91
CA ALA A 7 13.43 4.63 18.42
C ALA A 7 11.92 4.54 18.10
N THR A 8 11.52 3.48 17.42
CA THR A 8 10.11 3.27 17.05
C THR A 8 9.21 3.19 18.29
N ARG A 9 8.06 3.86 18.22
CA ARG A 9 6.98 3.85 19.21
C ARG A 9 5.74 3.15 18.67
N ALA A 10 5.90 2.30 17.66
CA ALA A 10 4.81 1.51 17.09
C ALA A 10 4.44 0.31 17.98
N THR A 11 3.20 -0.19 17.85
CA THR A 11 2.84 -1.50 18.43
C THR A 11 3.74 -2.60 17.87
N PRO A 12 3.94 -3.73 18.58
CA PRO A 12 4.86 -4.79 18.13
C PRO A 12 4.64 -5.25 16.68
N GLU A 13 3.38 -5.41 16.26
CA GLU A 13 2.98 -5.85 14.92
C GLU A 13 3.28 -4.81 13.83
N ALA A 14 3.44 -3.55 14.22
CA ALA A 14 3.61 -2.41 13.35
C ALA A 14 5.07 -1.94 13.21
N ARG A 15 6.02 -2.61 13.89
CA ARG A 15 7.46 -2.27 13.86
C ARG A 15 8.20 -2.80 12.64
N GLY A 16 7.64 -3.80 11.95
CA GLY A 16 8.35 -4.48 10.86
C GLY A 16 9.44 -5.44 11.34
N ASP A 17 9.38 -5.86 12.60
CA ASP A 17 10.35 -6.78 13.21
C ASP A 17 10.36 -8.15 12.51
N VAL A 18 11.50 -8.83 12.56
CA VAL A 18 11.67 -10.21 12.10
C VAL A 18 12.26 -11.04 13.24
N LYS A 19 11.63 -12.17 13.56
CA LYS A 19 12.11 -13.11 14.58
C LYS A 19 12.75 -14.34 13.95
N ALA A 20 13.75 -14.89 14.63
CA ALA A 20 14.28 -16.22 14.33
C ALA A 20 13.37 -17.29 14.97
N LEU A 21 13.14 -18.37 14.24
CA LEU A 21 12.43 -19.56 14.71
C LEU A 21 13.43 -20.63 15.17
N PRO A 22 13.01 -21.61 15.99
CA PRO A 22 13.89 -22.68 16.48
C PRO A 22 14.54 -23.51 15.37
N ASP A 23 13.90 -23.60 14.19
CA ASP A 23 14.42 -24.31 13.02
C ASP A 23 15.39 -23.47 12.17
N GLY A 24 15.81 -22.29 12.66
CA GLY A 24 16.68 -21.36 11.96
C GLY A 24 15.99 -20.51 10.89
N LYS A 25 14.71 -20.75 10.59
CA LYS A 25 13.96 -19.89 9.67
C LYS A 25 13.67 -18.54 10.30
N ARG A 26 13.47 -17.55 9.45
CA ARG A 26 13.08 -16.19 9.85
C ARG A 26 11.63 -15.95 9.52
N GLN A 27 10.94 -15.23 10.40
CA GLN A 27 9.53 -14.92 10.28
C GLN A 27 9.27 -13.45 10.60
N ALA A 28 8.59 -12.74 9.70
CA ALA A 28 8.17 -11.37 9.95
C ALA A 28 7.07 -11.33 11.02
N VAL A 29 7.18 -10.40 11.96
CA VAL A 29 6.15 -10.07 12.96
C VAL A 29 5.21 -9.03 12.34
N ARG A 30 3.93 -9.39 12.16
CA ARG A 30 2.92 -8.57 11.48
C ARG A 30 1.55 -8.70 12.15
N TYR A 31 0.59 -7.89 11.71
CA TYR A 31 -0.80 -8.00 12.14
C TYR A 31 -1.37 -9.40 11.85
N LYS A 32 -2.31 -9.80 12.70
CA LYS A 32 -3.04 -11.06 12.54
C LYS A 32 -3.63 -11.17 11.12
N GLY A 33 -3.45 -12.33 10.49
CA GLY A 33 -3.98 -12.63 9.15
C GLY A 33 -3.08 -12.15 7.99
N TRP A 34 -2.01 -11.41 8.27
CA TRP A 34 -1.05 -11.00 7.23
C TRP A 34 -0.01 -12.09 7.01
N THR A 35 0.60 -12.12 5.83
CA THR A 35 1.72 -13.01 5.55
C THR A 35 2.87 -12.76 6.53
N THR A 36 3.49 -13.84 6.99
CA THR A 36 4.64 -13.80 7.90
C THR A 36 5.95 -14.14 7.21
N ALA A 37 5.93 -14.25 5.87
CA ALA A 37 7.12 -14.49 5.08
C ALA A 37 8.16 -13.36 5.29
N ASP A 38 9.42 -13.75 5.45
CA ASP A 38 10.55 -12.83 5.50
C ASP A 38 11.04 -12.55 4.08
N PHE A 39 10.98 -11.27 3.69
CA PHE A 39 11.48 -10.77 2.41
C PHE A 39 12.81 -10.02 2.57
N GLY A 40 13.56 -10.32 3.63
CA GLY A 40 14.78 -9.62 4.03
C GLY A 40 15.88 -9.63 2.97
N GLN A 41 15.84 -10.52 1.99
CA GLN A 41 16.75 -10.51 0.83
C GLN A 41 16.47 -9.38 -0.17
N PHE A 42 15.24 -8.86 -0.21
CA PHE A 42 14.83 -7.81 -1.14
C PHE A 42 14.94 -6.43 -0.52
N ARG A 43 15.32 -5.45 -1.34
CA ARG A 43 15.39 -4.03 -0.93
C ARG A 43 14.03 -3.51 -0.49
N THR A 44 14.08 -2.56 0.43
CA THR A 44 12.93 -1.89 1.05
C THR A 44 12.90 -0.40 0.69
N TYR A 45 11.89 0.31 1.21
CA TYR A 45 11.84 1.77 1.12
C TYR A 45 12.77 2.49 2.11
N SER A 46 13.41 1.78 3.05
CA SER A 46 14.29 2.43 4.02
C SER A 46 15.37 3.25 3.32
N TYR A 47 15.65 4.43 3.84
CA TYR A 47 16.72 5.30 3.32
C TYR A 47 18.12 4.74 3.58
N ASP A 48 18.26 3.90 4.61
CA ASP A 48 19.51 3.21 4.94
C ASP A 48 19.69 1.92 4.12
N ASP A 49 18.68 1.52 3.34
CA ASP A 49 18.76 0.36 2.45
C ASP A 49 19.48 0.71 1.14
N THR A 50 20.80 0.51 1.16
CA THR A 50 21.71 0.82 0.05
C THR A 50 21.80 -0.27 -1.01
N ARG A 51 21.02 -1.36 -0.89
CA ARG A 51 21.05 -2.45 -1.87
C ARG A 51 20.62 -1.95 -3.25
N PRO A 52 21.36 -2.31 -4.32
CA PRO A 52 21.00 -1.91 -5.67
C PRO A 52 19.70 -2.59 -6.11
N GLU A 53 19.05 -2.03 -7.13
CA GLU A 53 17.97 -2.74 -7.81
C GLU A 53 18.52 -4.07 -8.36
N PRO A 54 17.81 -5.21 -8.15
CA PRO A 54 18.23 -6.48 -8.70
C PRO A 54 18.35 -6.39 -10.23
N ARG A 55 19.53 -6.71 -10.77
CA ARG A 55 19.73 -6.74 -12.23
C ARG A 55 18.76 -7.74 -12.87
N PRO A 56 18.30 -7.49 -14.11
CA PRO A 56 17.54 -8.48 -14.86
C PRO A 56 18.31 -9.81 -14.92
N GLY A 57 17.68 -10.89 -14.45
CA GLY A 57 18.27 -12.23 -14.37
C GLY A 57 17.93 -13.07 -15.60
N LYS A 58 18.83 -13.98 -16.00
CA LYS A 58 18.58 -14.97 -17.06
C LYS A 58 18.76 -16.36 -16.47
N ALA A 59 17.94 -17.31 -16.91
CA ALA A 59 18.16 -18.72 -16.70
C ALA A 59 18.15 -19.43 -18.06
N PRO A 60 18.92 -20.52 -18.24
CA PRO A 60 18.77 -21.35 -19.42
C PRO A 60 17.35 -21.91 -19.46
N MET A 61 16.69 -21.78 -20.61
CA MET A 61 15.38 -22.40 -20.81
C MET A 61 15.54 -23.93 -20.70
N PRO A 62 14.76 -24.61 -19.82
CA PRO A 62 14.77 -26.06 -19.76
C PRO A 62 14.39 -26.68 -21.11
N ALA A 63 15.02 -27.81 -21.46
CA ALA A 63 14.68 -28.56 -22.68
C ALA A 63 13.29 -29.24 -22.63
N THR A 64 12.60 -29.18 -21.49
CA THR A 64 11.27 -29.76 -21.30
C THR A 64 10.20 -28.90 -21.97
N ALA A 65 9.26 -29.51 -22.69
CA ALA A 65 8.18 -28.79 -23.38
C ALA A 65 7.17 -28.07 -22.45
N GLY A 66 7.16 -28.37 -21.15
CA GLY A 66 6.15 -27.91 -20.19
C GLY A 66 4.80 -28.65 -20.32
N ASP A 67 3.92 -28.48 -19.33
CA ASP A 67 2.57 -29.05 -19.28
C ASP A 67 1.53 -27.91 -19.24
N SER A 68 0.70 -27.82 -20.27
CA SER A 68 -0.30 -26.75 -20.40
C SER A 68 -1.40 -26.80 -19.34
N LYS A 69 -1.72 -27.98 -18.78
CA LYS A 69 -2.69 -28.09 -17.68
C LYS A 69 -2.10 -27.52 -16.40
N LYS A 70 -0.84 -27.86 -16.09
CA LYS A 70 -0.11 -27.27 -14.96
C LYS A 70 0.06 -25.77 -15.14
N GLY A 71 0.40 -25.33 -16.36
CA GLY A 71 0.52 -23.92 -16.71
C GLY A 71 -0.77 -23.14 -16.46
N ARG A 72 -1.92 -23.71 -16.86
CA ARG A 72 -3.23 -23.12 -16.56
C ARG A 72 -3.49 -23.02 -15.06
N SER A 73 -3.25 -24.09 -14.31
CA SER A 73 -3.40 -24.08 -12.85
C SER A 73 -2.50 -23.03 -12.19
N LEU A 74 -1.26 -22.89 -12.65
CA LEU A 74 -0.33 -21.84 -12.19
C LEU A 74 -0.83 -20.43 -12.54
N PHE A 75 -1.35 -20.23 -13.75
CA PHE A 75 -1.87 -18.93 -14.20
C PHE A 75 -3.06 -18.45 -13.33
N LEU A 76 -3.86 -19.39 -12.81
CA LEU A 76 -4.96 -19.13 -11.88
C LEU A 76 -4.53 -19.06 -10.41
N ALA A 77 -3.30 -19.48 -10.06
CA ALA A 77 -2.88 -19.68 -8.69
C ALA A 77 -2.61 -18.35 -7.97
N ARG A 78 -3.62 -17.86 -7.23
CA ARG A 78 -3.53 -16.61 -6.44
C ARG A 78 -2.37 -16.58 -5.44
N ALA A 79 -1.99 -17.74 -4.90
CA ALA A 79 -0.91 -17.86 -3.92
C ALA A 79 0.50 -17.77 -4.52
N LYS A 80 0.65 -17.90 -5.85
CA LYS A 80 1.95 -18.00 -6.51
C LYS A 80 2.16 -16.90 -7.55
N GLY A 81 1.41 -16.98 -8.65
CA GLY A 81 1.40 -15.99 -9.72
C GLY A 81 -0.05 -15.65 -10.05
N PRO A 82 -0.64 -14.59 -9.46
CA PRO A 82 -2.01 -14.18 -9.77
C PRO A 82 -2.07 -13.53 -11.17
N CYS A 83 -1.72 -14.27 -12.22
CA CYS A 83 -1.63 -13.78 -13.59
C CYS A 83 -2.99 -13.25 -14.06
N THR A 84 -4.10 -13.90 -13.69
CA THR A 84 -5.48 -13.42 -13.91
C THR A 84 -5.84 -12.12 -13.21
N GLY A 85 -5.05 -11.73 -12.21
CA GLY A 85 -5.16 -10.42 -11.59
C GLY A 85 -4.80 -9.30 -12.57
N CYS A 86 -3.91 -9.56 -13.53
CA CYS A 86 -3.47 -8.57 -14.50
C CYS A 86 -3.93 -8.89 -15.94
N HIS A 87 -3.92 -10.16 -16.32
CA HIS A 87 -4.09 -10.63 -17.69
C HIS A 87 -5.42 -11.36 -17.88
N LEU A 88 -6.02 -11.16 -19.04
CA LEU A 88 -7.22 -11.89 -19.46
C LEU A 88 -6.86 -13.16 -20.24
N ILE A 89 -7.60 -14.23 -19.97
CA ILE A 89 -7.59 -15.51 -20.72
C ILE A 89 -9.02 -16.02 -20.83
N GLN A 90 -9.23 -17.01 -21.69
CA GLN A 90 -10.52 -17.68 -21.81
C GLN A 90 -10.85 -18.53 -20.57
N GLY A 91 -12.12 -18.53 -20.17
CA GLY A 91 -12.66 -19.42 -19.13
C GLY A 91 -13.61 -18.71 -18.17
N GLN A 92 -14.69 -19.40 -17.80
CA GLN A 92 -15.66 -18.86 -16.84
C GLN A 92 -15.11 -18.81 -15.39
N ASP A 93 -14.12 -19.64 -15.10
CA ASP A 93 -13.37 -19.73 -13.85
C ASP A 93 -12.32 -18.61 -13.67
N VAL A 94 -12.16 -17.74 -14.67
CA VAL A 94 -11.28 -16.56 -14.63
C VAL A 94 -12.01 -15.43 -13.92
N TRP A 95 -12.17 -15.54 -12.59
CA TRP A 95 -12.90 -14.57 -11.78
C TRP A 95 -12.29 -14.34 -10.38
N PRO A 96 -12.19 -13.09 -9.88
CA PRO A 96 -12.37 -11.86 -10.64
C PRO A 96 -11.17 -11.56 -11.53
N ALA A 97 -11.44 -11.29 -12.80
CA ALA A 97 -10.42 -10.94 -13.79
C ALA A 97 -10.03 -9.46 -13.70
N GLY A 98 -8.77 -9.16 -14.02
CA GLY A 98 -8.26 -7.79 -14.14
C GLY A 98 -7.77 -7.45 -15.54
N ASN A 99 -7.47 -6.16 -15.75
CA ASN A 99 -7.05 -5.59 -17.04
C ASN A 99 -5.85 -4.63 -16.91
N VAL A 100 -5.03 -4.78 -15.86
CA VAL A 100 -3.79 -4.01 -15.72
C VAL A 100 -2.79 -4.40 -16.81
N GLY A 101 -2.63 -5.71 -17.04
CA GLY A 101 -1.81 -6.28 -18.10
C GLY A 101 -2.60 -6.48 -19.40
N PRO A 102 -1.90 -6.77 -20.52
CA PRO A 102 -2.55 -7.07 -21.79
C PRO A 102 -3.41 -8.34 -21.71
N ASP A 103 -4.44 -8.39 -22.53
CA ASP A 103 -5.16 -9.63 -22.87
C ASP A 103 -4.19 -10.60 -23.56
N VAL A 104 -4.18 -11.85 -23.09
CA VAL A 104 -3.32 -12.93 -23.60
C VAL A 104 -4.12 -14.10 -24.15
N SER A 105 -5.44 -13.96 -24.36
CA SER A 105 -6.32 -14.99 -24.93
C SER A 105 -5.96 -15.44 -26.35
N THR A 106 -5.27 -14.59 -27.12
CA THR A 106 -4.74 -14.87 -28.47
C THR A 106 -3.22 -14.90 -28.52
N PHE A 107 -2.55 -15.01 -27.37
CA PHE A 107 -1.08 -14.92 -27.32
C PHE A 107 -0.38 -15.98 -28.19
N GLY A 108 -0.92 -17.19 -28.26
CA GLY A 108 -0.42 -18.30 -29.06
C GLY A 108 -0.47 -18.07 -30.57
N ASP A 109 -1.33 -17.16 -31.06
CA ASP A 109 -1.42 -16.82 -32.50
C ASP A 109 -0.19 -16.03 -32.98
N ARG A 110 0.56 -15.44 -32.05
CA ARG A 110 1.78 -14.67 -32.36
C ARG A 110 2.95 -15.54 -32.82
N GLY A 111 2.89 -16.86 -32.59
CA GLY A 111 3.94 -17.80 -33.04
C GLY A 111 5.34 -17.49 -32.48
N LEU A 112 5.43 -16.85 -31.30
CA LEU A 112 6.71 -16.45 -30.72
C LEU A 112 7.54 -17.67 -30.30
N PRO A 113 8.89 -17.63 -30.46
CA PRO A 113 9.75 -18.72 -30.01
C PRO A 113 9.64 -18.97 -28.50
N ASP A 114 9.70 -20.24 -28.08
CA ASP A 114 9.56 -20.64 -26.67
C ASP A 114 10.58 -19.94 -25.77
N GLU A 115 11.82 -19.75 -26.25
CA GLU A 115 12.87 -19.02 -25.54
C GLU A 115 12.49 -17.56 -25.29
N TYR A 116 11.85 -16.90 -26.24
CA TYR A 116 11.39 -15.54 -26.07
C TYR A 116 10.28 -15.46 -25.02
N VAL A 117 9.29 -16.36 -25.09
CA VAL A 117 8.17 -16.39 -24.11
C VAL A 117 8.68 -16.76 -22.72
N PHE A 118 9.60 -17.72 -22.62
CA PHE A 118 10.27 -18.09 -21.38
C PHE A 118 10.95 -16.87 -20.75
N ASN A 119 11.77 -16.15 -21.51
CA ASN A 119 12.48 -14.96 -21.01
C ASN A 119 11.51 -13.83 -20.63
N LEU A 120 10.41 -13.66 -21.37
CA LEU A 120 9.37 -12.69 -21.05
C LEU A 120 8.71 -12.97 -19.70
N ILE A 121 8.46 -14.24 -19.36
CA ILE A 121 7.87 -14.63 -18.07
C ILE A 121 8.92 -14.65 -16.95
N TYR A 122 10.11 -15.16 -17.24
CA TYR A 122 11.18 -15.32 -16.26
C TYR A 122 11.68 -13.96 -15.75
N ASP A 123 12.01 -13.05 -16.67
CA ASP A 123 12.36 -11.67 -16.34
C ASP A 123 12.11 -10.74 -17.55
N PRO A 124 10.94 -10.08 -17.60
CA PRO A 124 10.55 -9.25 -18.74
C PRO A 124 11.45 -8.03 -18.93
N ARG A 125 12.29 -7.67 -17.94
CA ARG A 125 13.12 -6.46 -17.97
C ARG A 125 14.27 -6.53 -18.98
N HIS A 126 14.62 -7.73 -19.46
CA HIS A 126 15.56 -7.88 -20.58
C HIS A 126 15.00 -7.38 -21.90
N ILE A 127 13.68 -7.44 -22.05
CA ILE A 127 12.96 -7.06 -23.28
C ILE A 127 12.35 -5.68 -23.11
N PHE A 128 11.77 -5.42 -21.94
CA PHE A 128 11.06 -4.20 -21.58
C PHE A 128 11.59 -3.67 -20.23
N PRO A 129 12.66 -2.87 -20.22
CA PRO A 129 13.31 -2.42 -18.99
C PRO A 129 12.38 -1.74 -17.97
N ASN A 130 11.36 -1.02 -18.46
CA ASN A 130 10.40 -0.26 -17.64
C ASN A 130 9.07 -0.99 -17.40
N THR A 131 8.99 -2.30 -17.65
CA THR A 131 7.77 -3.09 -17.49
C THR A 131 7.23 -3.10 -16.06
N THR A 132 5.91 -3.23 -15.94
CA THR A 132 5.23 -3.50 -14.66
C THR A 132 4.98 -5.00 -14.45
N MET A 133 5.35 -5.87 -15.39
CA MET A 133 5.28 -7.31 -15.18
C MET A 133 6.37 -7.75 -14.20
N PRO A 134 6.04 -8.46 -13.10
CA PRO A 134 7.04 -8.91 -12.15
C PRO A 134 8.09 -9.85 -12.77
N PRO A 135 9.35 -9.82 -12.30
CA PRO A 135 10.37 -10.76 -12.73
C PRO A 135 10.20 -12.09 -11.99
N TRP A 136 9.23 -12.91 -12.40
CA TRP A 136 8.77 -14.08 -11.65
C TRP A 136 9.87 -15.12 -11.38
N GLY A 137 10.78 -15.31 -12.34
CA GLY A 137 11.92 -16.21 -12.23
C GLY A 137 13.04 -15.62 -11.37
N THR A 138 13.55 -14.43 -11.74
CA THR A 138 14.63 -13.75 -11.00
C THR A 138 14.24 -13.44 -9.55
N GLY A 139 12.96 -13.12 -9.29
CA GLY A 139 12.41 -12.92 -7.96
C GLY A 139 12.21 -14.23 -7.17
N GLY A 140 12.41 -15.39 -7.80
CA GLY A 140 12.28 -16.71 -7.16
C GLY A 140 10.84 -17.13 -6.86
N ALA A 141 9.84 -16.47 -7.46
CA ALA A 141 8.44 -16.84 -7.29
C ALA A 141 8.04 -18.06 -8.14
N LEU A 142 8.68 -18.23 -9.30
CA LEU A 142 8.52 -19.38 -10.20
C LEU A 142 9.86 -20.04 -10.49
N THR A 143 9.87 -21.37 -10.55
CA THR A 143 11.02 -22.13 -11.05
C THR A 143 11.08 -22.11 -12.59
N PRO A 144 12.24 -22.38 -13.22
CA PRO A 144 12.31 -22.49 -14.68
C PRO A 144 11.33 -23.52 -15.28
N GLY A 145 11.09 -24.65 -14.60
CA GLY A 145 10.11 -25.65 -15.06
C GLY A 145 8.67 -25.13 -15.03
N GLU A 146 8.31 -24.37 -14.00
CA GLU A 146 6.98 -23.75 -13.91
C GLU A 146 6.79 -22.63 -14.94
N VAL A 147 7.86 -21.92 -15.29
CA VAL A 147 7.84 -20.99 -16.42
C VAL A 147 7.56 -21.74 -17.72
N MET A 148 8.16 -22.92 -17.94
CA MET A 148 7.87 -23.74 -19.12
C MET A 148 6.43 -24.25 -19.16
N ASP A 149 5.84 -24.62 -18.01
CA ASP A 149 4.42 -24.95 -17.93
C ASP A 149 3.54 -23.77 -18.39
N LEU A 150 3.87 -22.54 -17.97
CA LEU A 150 3.20 -21.33 -18.43
C LEU A 150 3.41 -21.06 -19.92
N VAL A 151 4.61 -21.27 -20.46
CA VAL A 151 4.89 -21.17 -21.91
C VAL A 151 3.98 -22.14 -22.67
N ALA A 152 3.91 -23.41 -22.25
CA ALA A 152 3.06 -24.42 -22.86
C ALA A 152 1.58 -24.01 -22.83
N PHE A 153 1.11 -23.44 -21.72
CA PHE A 153 -0.26 -22.93 -21.60
C PHE A 153 -0.52 -21.71 -22.50
N LEU A 154 0.36 -20.71 -22.54
CA LEU A 154 0.16 -19.51 -23.36
C LEU A 154 0.09 -19.83 -24.86
N LYS A 155 0.81 -20.86 -25.32
CA LYS A 155 0.75 -21.34 -26.71
C LYS A 155 -0.61 -21.94 -27.09
N THR A 156 -1.43 -22.35 -26.13
CA THR A 156 -2.80 -22.83 -26.39
C THR A 156 -3.81 -21.69 -26.51
N GLN A 157 -3.44 -20.46 -26.15
CA GLN A 157 -4.31 -19.29 -26.20
C GLN A 157 -4.39 -18.75 -27.64
N LYS A 158 -5.36 -19.23 -28.42
CA LYS A 158 -5.48 -18.97 -29.87
C LYS A 158 -6.87 -18.47 -30.31
N ALA A 159 -7.61 -17.92 -29.37
CA ALA A 159 -8.95 -17.46 -29.65
C ALA A 159 -9.27 -16.25 -28.78
N PRO A 160 -9.91 -15.21 -29.37
CA PRO A 160 -10.28 -14.03 -28.61
C PRO A 160 -11.22 -14.39 -27.46
N LEU A 161 -11.29 -13.52 -26.46
CA LEU A 161 -12.31 -13.64 -25.42
C LEU A 161 -13.69 -13.65 -26.07
N PRO A 162 -14.57 -14.62 -25.74
CA PRO A 162 -15.96 -14.51 -26.14
C PRO A 162 -16.56 -13.24 -25.51
N PRO A 163 -17.53 -12.57 -26.17
CA PRO A 163 -18.19 -11.42 -25.59
C PRO A 163 -18.76 -11.76 -24.20
N GLU A 164 -18.26 -11.09 -23.17
CA GLU A 164 -18.73 -11.27 -21.81
C GLU A 164 -20.11 -10.61 -21.66
N LYS A 165 -21.11 -11.39 -21.24
CA LYS A 165 -22.49 -10.91 -21.13
C LYS A 165 -22.72 -10.22 -19.78
N ASP A 166 -21.99 -10.65 -18.76
CA ASP A 166 -22.07 -10.06 -17.43
C ASP A 166 -21.06 -8.91 -17.30
N ARG A 167 -21.58 -7.68 -17.26
CA ARG A 167 -20.76 -6.47 -17.08
C ARG A 167 -19.95 -6.51 -15.78
N GLU A 168 -20.42 -7.21 -14.74
CA GLU A 168 -19.63 -7.37 -13.52
C GLU A 168 -18.41 -8.24 -13.76
N ARG A 169 -18.45 -9.17 -14.72
CA ARG A 169 -17.35 -10.10 -15.02
C ARG A 169 -16.22 -9.46 -15.81
N ASP A 170 -16.54 -8.63 -16.80
CA ASP A 170 -15.55 -7.98 -17.66
C ASP A 170 -14.93 -6.74 -16.99
N PRO A 171 -13.62 -6.75 -16.68
CA PRO A 171 -12.95 -5.60 -16.06
C PRO A 171 -12.94 -4.32 -16.91
N ASN A 172 -13.27 -4.37 -18.20
CA ASN A 172 -13.38 -3.18 -19.05
C ASN A 172 -14.75 -2.50 -18.93
N THR A 173 -15.79 -3.22 -18.53
CA THR A 173 -17.16 -2.71 -18.40
C THR A 173 -17.70 -2.75 -16.97
N ARG A 174 -16.99 -3.42 -16.05
CA ARG A 174 -17.30 -3.49 -14.62
C ARG A 174 -17.41 -2.08 -14.03
N PRO A 175 -18.52 -1.75 -13.37
CA PRO A 175 -18.69 -0.43 -12.79
C PRO A 175 -17.68 -0.19 -11.67
N LYS A 176 -17.31 1.08 -11.50
CA LYS A 176 -16.59 1.50 -10.29
C LYS A 176 -17.50 1.21 -9.09
N PRO A 177 -17.01 0.59 -7.99
CA PRO A 177 -17.83 0.31 -6.83
C PRO A 177 -18.53 1.60 -6.33
N PRO A 178 -19.83 1.58 -5.98
CA PRO A 178 -20.64 2.76 -5.70
C PRO A 178 -20.25 3.56 -4.43
N GLY A 179 -19.03 3.40 -3.92
CA GLY A 179 -18.60 3.96 -2.64
C GLY A 179 -19.36 3.34 -1.47
N PHE A 180 -19.28 3.98 -0.31
CA PHE A 180 -19.99 3.55 0.89
C PHE A 180 -21.08 4.54 1.30
N GLY A 181 -21.48 5.49 0.45
CA GLY A 181 -22.35 6.60 0.85
C GLY A 181 -21.59 7.70 1.60
N ASP A 182 -22.26 8.38 2.53
CA ASP A 182 -21.65 9.43 3.35
C ASP A 182 -20.67 8.82 4.36
N ASN A 183 -19.40 9.23 4.29
CA ASN A 183 -18.37 8.75 5.20
C ASN A 183 -18.52 9.33 6.62
N LEU A 184 -19.23 10.45 6.78
CA LEU A 184 -19.36 11.14 8.05
C LEU A 184 -20.65 10.76 8.81
N ASP A 185 -21.52 9.96 8.20
CA ASP A 185 -22.71 9.42 8.86
C ASP A 185 -22.29 8.31 9.86
N PRO A 186 -22.53 8.49 11.18
CA PRO A 186 -22.17 7.52 12.20
C PRO A 186 -22.93 6.19 12.09
N THR A 187 -24.10 6.17 11.43
CA THR A 187 -24.86 4.94 11.17
C THR A 187 -24.18 4.05 10.13
N ASN A 188 -23.33 4.65 9.30
CA ASN A 188 -22.63 4.01 8.19
C ASN A 188 -21.12 3.82 8.48
N ASN A 189 -20.51 4.74 9.24
CA ASN A 189 -19.10 4.72 9.58
C ASN A 189 -18.85 4.52 11.08
N PRO A 190 -18.56 3.29 11.55
CA PRO A 190 -18.22 3.03 12.94
C PRO A 190 -16.98 3.79 13.45
N ALA A 191 -16.11 4.29 12.56
CA ALA A 191 -14.97 5.11 12.96
C ALA A 191 -15.38 6.48 13.53
N VAL A 192 -16.53 7.03 13.11
CA VAL A 192 -17.08 8.29 13.65
C VAL A 192 -17.42 8.10 15.12
N VAL A 193 -18.22 7.07 15.44
CA VAL A 193 -18.62 6.73 16.81
C VAL A 193 -17.41 6.45 17.71
N ARG A 194 -16.39 5.75 17.17
CA ARG A 194 -15.14 5.51 17.91
C ARG A 194 -14.38 6.78 18.23
N ALA A 195 -14.35 7.75 17.30
CA ALA A 195 -13.68 9.02 17.51
C ALA A 195 -14.43 9.90 18.51
N GLU A 196 -15.76 9.95 18.44
CA GLU A 196 -16.60 10.64 19.44
C GLU A 196 -16.40 10.06 20.84
N ALA A 197 -16.34 8.73 20.97
CA ALA A 197 -16.02 8.08 22.24
C ALA A 197 -14.61 8.44 22.77
N ALA A 198 -13.68 8.85 21.90
CA ALA A 198 -12.34 9.27 22.28
C ALA A 198 -12.31 10.64 22.98
N GLU A 199 -13.40 11.42 22.97
CA GLU A 199 -13.51 12.65 23.78
C GLU A 199 -13.35 12.38 25.29
N VAL A 200 -13.78 11.20 25.76
CA VAL A 200 -13.52 10.75 27.13
C VAL A 200 -12.01 10.64 27.39
N SER A 201 -11.27 10.10 26.42
CA SER A 201 -9.80 9.99 26.53
C SER A 201 -9.12 11.36 26.43
N TRP A 202 -9.66 12.28 25.63
CA TRP A 202 -9.18 13.66 25.53
C TRP A 202 -9.26 14.41 26.87
N ALA A 203 -10.33 14.19 27.64
CA ALA A 203 -10.53 14.82 28.95
C ALA A 203 -9.83 14.08 30.11
N ARG A 204 -9.40 12.82 29.89
CA ARG A 204 -8.80 11.99 30.94
C ARG A 204 -7.42 12.50 31.34
N LYS A 205 -7.22 12.74 32.64
CA LYS A 205 -5.90 13.04 33.19
C LYS A 205 -5.02 11.80 33.17
N GLY A 206 -3.81 11.95 32.65
CA GLY A 206 -2.79 10.92 32.67
C GLY A 206 -1.92 10.96 33.93
N PRO A 207 -0.90 10.08 34.01
CA PRO A 207 0.05 10.03 35.12
C PRO A 207 0.75 11.36 35.44
N ALA A 208 0.90 12.27 34.47
CA ALA A 208 1.44 13.62 34.69
C ALA A 208 0.44 14.62 35.30
N GLY A 209 -0.78 14.16 35.66
CA GLY A 209 -1.83 15.00 36.25
C GLY A 209 -2.52 15.95 35.26
N LYS A 210 -2.23 15.81 33.96
CA LYS A 210 -2.77 16.64 32.86
C LYS A 210 -3.54 15.79 31.85
N SER A 211 -4.53 16.40 31.19
CA SER A 211 -5.23 15.87 30.02
C SER A 211 -5.00 16.74 28.78
N CYS A 212 -5.47 16.30 27.61
CA CYS A 212 -5.45 17.13 26.41
C CYS A 212 -6.28 18.41 26.62
N ALA A 213 -7.43 18.28 27.29
CA ALA A 213 -8.35 19.39 27.58
C ALA A 213 -7.74 20.49 28.48
N ASP A 214 -6.77 20.15 29.34
CA ASP A 214 -6.10 21.13 30.21
C ASP A 214 -5.25 22.14 29.42
N CYS A 215 -4.78 21.77 28.21
CA CYS A 215 -3.97 22.63 27.35
C CYS A 215 -4.71 23.10 26.09
N HIS A 216 -5.64 22.29 25.58
CA HIS A 216 -6.39 22.55 24.36
C HIS A 216 -7.85 22.88 24.70
N ALA A 217 -8.07 24.12 25.16
CA ALA A 217 -9.34 24.59 25.68
C ALA A 217 -10.46 24.65 24.62
N GLY A 218 -11.70 24.45 25.06
CA GLY A 218 -12.90 24.52 24.21
C GLY A 218 -13.26 23.22 23.49
N GLY A 219 -12.65 22.11 23.86
CA GLY A 219 -12.92 20.78 23.31
C GLY A 219 -12.18 20.53 21.98
N PRO A 220 -12.12 19.26 21.54
CA PRO A 220 -11.34 18.87 20.36
C PRO A 220 -11.84 19.57 19.09
N ALA A 221 -13.15 19.69 18.89
CA ALA A 221 -13.74 20.34 17.72
C ALA A 221 -13.30 21.80 17.53
N LYS A 222 -13.20 22.58 18.62
CA LYS A 222 -12.74 23.98 18.57
C LYS A 222 -11.23 24.06 18.54
N ALA A 223 -10.56 23.37 19.46
CA ALA A 223 -9.12 23.50 19.65
C ALA A 223 -8.31 22.96 18.47
N MET A 224 -8.80 21.91 17.80
CA MET A 224 -8.10 21.25 16.69
C MET A 224 -8.58 21.70 15.31
N ARG A 225 -9.50 22.67 15.24
CA ARG A 225 -10.02 23.17 13.96
C ARG A 225 -8.90 23.72 13.08
N GLY A 226 -8.75 23.15 11.88
CA GLY A 226 -7.71 23.57 10.92
C GLY A 226 -6.32 23.03 11.24
N VAL A 227 -6.11 22.32 12.35
CA VAL A 227 -4.80 21.73 12.65
C VAL A 227 -4.43 20.70 11.59
N ALA A 228 -5.38 19.83 11.22
CA ALA A 228 -5.09 18.70 10.35
C ALA A 228 -4.89 19.07 8.87
N THR A 229 -5.36 20.25 8.44
CA THR A 229 -5.15 20.70 7.05
C THR A 229 -3.66 20.90 6.73
N HIS A 230 -2.84 21.12 7.75
CA HIS A 230 -1.41 21.39 7.62
C HIS A 230 -0.52 20.17 7.89
N TYR A 231 -1.09 18.96 7.97
CA TYR A 231 -0.32 17.72 8.17
C TYR A 231 -0.34 16.82 6.92
N PRO A 232 0.73 16.02 6.66
CA PRO A 232 1.98 15.93 7.43
C PRO A 232 2.83 17.21 7.38
N ARG A 233 3.63 17.45 8.43
CA ARG A 233 4.53 18.62 8.52
C ARG A 233 5.86 18.30 9.16
N TYR A 234 6.86 19.12 8.87
CA TYR A 234 8.12 19.11 9.59
C TYR A 234 7.95 19.64 11.01
N VAL A 235 8.33 18.82 12.00
CA VAL A 235 8.29 19.17 13.43
C VAL A 235 9.71 19.43 13.92
N LYS A 236 10.06 20.71 14.10
CA LYS A 236 11.42 21.17 14.38
C LYS A 236 12.06 20.48 15.60
N GLN A 237 11.29 20.27 16.67
CA GLN A 237 11.76 19.60 17.89
C GLN A 237 12.31 18.19 17.61
N TYR A 238 11.66 17.45 16.70
CA TYR A 238 12.07 16.08 16.32
C TYR A 238 12.88 16.02 15.03
N ARG A 239 13.03 17.17 14.35
CA ARG A 239 13.78 17.33 13.10
C ARG A 239 13.35 16.36 12.00
N ARG A 240 12.06 16.11 11.88
CA ARG A 240 11.48 15.17 10.90
C ARG A 240 10.07 15.55 10.50
N VAL A 241 9.62 15.06 9.35
CA VAL A 241 8.20 15.09 8.98
C VAL A 241 7.45 14.08 9.83
N MET A 242 6.27 14.49 10.30
CA MET A 242 5.38 13.69 11.12
C MET A 242 3.94 13.90 10.66
N SER A 243 3.15 12.83 10.64
CA SER A 243 1.69 12.93 10.66
C SER A 243 1.18 13.20 12.08
N ILE A 244 -0.14 13.34 12.23
CA ILE A 244 -0.76 13.51 13.55
C ILE A 244 -0.59 12.24 14.39
N GLU A 245 -0.75 11.07 13.77
CA GLU A 245 -0.53 9.76 14.39
C GLU A 245 0.89 9.66 14.98
N ASP A 246 1.90 10.09 14.21
CA ASP A 246 3.30 10.15 14.66
C ASP A 246 3.47 11.12 15.84
N LEU A 247 2.90 12.32 15.75
CA LEU A 247 3.04 13.34 16.80
C LEU A 247 2.39 12.90 18.11
N LEU A 248 1.25 12.21 18.06
CA LEU A 248 0.59 11.67 19.24
C LEU A 248 1.49 10.68 20.01
N THR A 249 2.37 9.94 19.32
CA THR A 249 3.28 8.98 19.97
C THR A 249 4.31 9.61 20.89
N VAL A 250 4.59 10.90 20.73
CA VAL A 250 5.57 11.64 21.53
C VAL A 250 4.89 12.68 22.41
N HIS A 251 3.93 13.43 21.85
CA HIS A 251 3.29 14.53 22.56
C HIS A 251 2.43 14.05 23.75
N ALA A 252 1.64 12.99 23.58
CA ALA A 252 0.79 12.48 24.65
C ALA A 252 1.60 11.95 25.85
N PRO A 253 2.61 11.09 25.69
CA PRO A 253 3.40 10.64 26.83
C PRO A 253 4.24 11.77 27.46
N GLU A 254 4.76 12.72 26.68
CA GLU A 254 5.55 13.84 27.23
C GLU A 254 4.72 14.82 28.06
N THR A 255 3.44 15.02 27.73
CA THR A 255 2.60 16.04 28.38
C THR A 255 1.60 15.49 29.39
N THR A 256 1.04 14.31 29.12
CA THR A 256 0.03 13.67 29.98
C THR A 256 0.57 12.42 30.68
N GLY A 257 1.65 11.82 30.18
CA GLY A 257 2.13 10.51 30.62
C GLY A 257 1.38 9.32 30.01
N ILE A 258 0.39 9.54 29.14
CA ILE A 258 -0.37 8.47 28.48
C ILE A 258 0.34 8.07 27.18
N PRO A 259 0.78 6.81 27.03
CA PRO A 259 1.35 6.33 25.78
C PRO A 259 0.26 6.14 24.72
N LEU A 260 0.45 6.74 23.54
CA LEU A 260 -0.37 6.51 22.35
C LEU A 260 0.49 5.91 21.23
N LEU A 261 0.80 4.62 21.33
CA LEU A 261 1.68 3.94 20.38
C LEU A 261 1.16 4.05 18.94
N ALA A 262 2.04 4.19 17.95
CA ALA A 262 1.62 4.25 16.55
C ALA A 262 0.84 2.98 16.18
N GLN A 263 -0.35 3.18 15.58
CA GLN A 263 -1.34 2.16 15.23
C GLN A 263 -1.96 1.37 16.39
N SER A 264 -1.80 1.83 17.63
CA SER A 264 -2.72 1.40 18.71
C SER A 264 -4.13 1.92 18.44
N LYS A 265 -5.13 1.25 19.01
CA LYS A 265 -6.53 1.67 18.90
C LYS A 265 -6.72 3.08 19.44
N GLU A 266 -6.07 3.40 20.56
CA GLU A 266 -6.14 4.68 21.25
C GLU A 266 -5.53 5.81 20.42
N ASN A 267 -4.37 5.56 19.77
CA ASN A 267 -3.76 6.53 18.85
C ASN A 267 -4.66 6.80 17.64
N LEU A 268 -5.19 5.75 17.00
CA LEU A 268 -6.02 5.89 15.81
C LEU A 268 -7.36 6.58 16.12
N ASP A 269 -8.01 6.25 17.23
CA ASP A 269 -9.26 6.91 17.65
C ASP A 269 -9.01 8.40 17.93
N MET A 270 -7.92 8.74 18.64
CA MET A 270 -7.53 10.12 18.93
C MET A 270 -7.16 10.88 17.64
N ALA A 271 -6.44 10.24 16.70
CA ALA A 271 -6.07 10.85 15.43
C ALA A 271 -7.30 11.17 14.57
N VAL A 272 -8.30 10.29 14.54
CA VAL A 272 -9.57 10.57 13.86
C VAL A 272 -10.29 11.73 14.52
N LEU A 273 -10.41 11.76 15.85
CA LEU A 273 -11.04 12.86 16.59
C LEU A 273 -10.39 14.21 16.27
N VAL A 274 -9.06 14.29 16.29
CA VAL A 274 -8.30 15.50 15.94
C VAL A 274 -8.54 15.90 14.48
N LYS A 275 -8.51 14.96 13.54
CA LYS A 275 -8.67 15.23 12.11
C LYS A 275 -10.10 15.63 11.72
N MET A 276 -11.12 15.06 12.38
CA MET A 276 -12.53 15.39 12.18
C MET A 276 -12.82 16.87 12.40
N ALA A 277 -12.13 17.52 13.35
CA ALA A 277 -12.26 18.95 13.61
C ALA A 277 -11.91 19.84 12.40
N SER A 278 -11.23 19.29 11.38
CA SER A 278 -10.85 20.00 10.15
C SER A 278 -11.66 19.60 8.91
N ASN A 279 -12.71 18.77 9.05
CA ASN A 279 -13.55 18.39 7.91
C ASN A 279 -14.16 19.61 7.20
N GLY A 280 -14.24 19.53 5.88
CA GLY A 280 -14.69 20.63 5.01
C GLY A 280 -13.65 21.71 4.75
N LEU A 281 -12.60 21.84 5.57
CA LEU A 281 -11.51 22.76 5.31
C LEU A 281 -10.56 22.22 4.23
N PRO A 282 -9.97 23.09 3.40
CA PRO A 282 -9.05 22.67 2.35
C PRO A 282 -7.75 22.14 2.94
N VAL A 283 -7.24 21.04 2.39
CA VAL A 283 -5.87 20.56 2.66
C VAL A 283 -4.87 21.63 2.23
N ALA A 284 -3.94 21.97 3.13
CA ALA A 284 -3.02 23.10 3.02
C ALA A 284 -1.61 22.73 3.53
N VAL A 285 -1.09 21.58 3.08
CA VAL A 285 0.30 21.17 3.36
C VAL A 285 1.30 22.21 2.84
N ASP A 286 2.28 22.53 3.68
CA ASP A 286 3.35 23.48 3.38
C ASP A 286 4.49 22.78 2.62
N LEU A 287 4.90 23.38 1.50
CA LEU A 287 6.04 22.94 0.69
C LEU A 287 7.04 24.09 0.44
N SER A 288 6.90 25.20 1.16
CA SER A 288 7.65 26.45 0.93
C SER A 288 9.02 26.48 1.62
N THR A 289 9.22 25.71 2.68
CA THR A 289 10.52 25.65 3.39
C THR A 289 11.48 24.65 2.74
N PRO A 290 12.81 24.81 2.90
CA PRO A 290 13.79 23.80 2.47
C PRO A 290 13.54 22.40 3.03
N GLU A 291 13.12 22.27 4.29
CA GLU A 291 12.90 20.97 4.95
C GLU A 291 11.72 20.21 4.31
N HIS A 292 10.60 20.90 4.09
CA HIS A 292 9.44 20.31 3.41
C HIS A 292 9.76 19.95 1.95
N ARG A 293 10.53 20.76 1.22
CA ARG A 293 10.95 20.41 -0.16
C ARG A 293 11.81 19.15 -0.19
N ALA A 294 12.81 19.06 0.68
CA ALA A 294 13.68 17.89 0.75
C ALA A 294 12.90 16.62 1.14
N ALA A 295 11.95 16.72 2.08
CA ALA A 295 11.05 15.63 2.42
C ALA A 295 10.13 15.23 1.25
N PHE A 296 9.57 16.21 0.54
CA PHE A 296 8.74 15.97 -0.64
C PHE A 296 9.51 15.23 -1.73
N GLU A 297 10.75 15.62 -2.01
CA GLU A 297 11.62 14.96 -3.00
C GLU A 297 11.93 13.51 -2.60
N ARG A 298 12.20 13.24 -1.32
CA ARG A 298 12.39 11.88 -0.81
C ARG A 298 11.11 11.04 -0.86
N GLY A 299 9.95 11.65 -0.60
CA GLY A 299 8.64 11.03 -0.79
C GLY A 299 8.37 10.66 -2.26
N LEU A 300 8.62 11.59 -3.17
CA LEU A 300 8.55 11.38 -4.63
C LEU A 300 9.50 10.25 -5.08
N ALA A 301 10.73 10.25 -4.60
CA ALA A 301 11.70 9.19 -4.89
C ALA A 301 11.19 7.83 -4.40
N SER A 302 10.62 7.77 -3.19
CA SER A 302 10.02 6.56 -2.63
C SER A 302 8.83 6.07 -3.46
N PHE A 303 7.96 6.97 -3.92
CA PHE A 303 6.82 6.64 -4.77
C PHE A 303 7.22 5.99 -6.11
N ASN A 304 8.39 6.35 -6.64
CA ASN A 304 8.93 5.82 -7.90
C ASN A 304 9.95 4.70 -7.72
N LYS A 305 10.37 4.37 -6.49
CA LYS A 305 11.39 3.36 -6.20
C LYS A 305 10.80 1.96 -6.32
N ARG A 306 11.38 1.13 -7.19
CA ARG A 306 11.03 -0.29 -7.30
C ARG A 306 11.67 -1.12 -6.18
N VAL A 307 10.85 -1.90 -5.50
CA VAL A 307 11.22 -2.65 -4.29
C VAL A 307 10.54 -4.02 -4.22
N GLY A 308 10.96 -4.84 -3.25
CA GLY A 308 10.38 -6.16 -2.99
C GLY A 308 10.67 -7.21 -4.06
N GLN A 309 10.21 -8.43 -3.81
CA GLN A 309 10.32 -9.58 -4.69
C GLN A 309 9.77 -9.33 -6.11
N ARG A 310 8.71 -8.52 -6.21
CA ARG A 310 8.02 -8.24 -7.48
C ARG A 310 8.57 -7.05 -8.27
N ASN A 311 9.60 -6.37 -7.76
CA ASN A 311 10.24 -5.21 -8.39
C ASN A 311 9.26 -4.10 -8.83
N HIS A 312 8.36 -3.73 -7.93
CA HIS A 312 7.30 -2.75 -8.18
C HIS A 312 7.51 -1.45 -7.41
N ALA A 313 7.05 -0.35 -7.98
CA ALA A 313 6.91 0.95 -7.33
C ALA A 313 5.43 1.30 -7.12
N CYS A 314 5.13 2.22 -6.20
CA CYS A 314 3.77 2.76 -6.03
C CYS A 314 3.22 3.32 -7.36
N ALA A 315 4.08 4.01 -8.13
CA ALA A 315 3.75 4.56 -9.43
C ALA A 315 3.30 3.51 -10.46
N ASP A 316 3.74 2.25 -10.37
CA ASP A 316 3.32 1.21 -11.32
C ASP A 316 1.81 0.93 -11.26
N CYS A 317 1.21 1.07 -10.07
CA CYS A 317 -0.20 0.77 -9.83
C CYS A 317 -1.07 2.02 -9.66
N HIS A 318 -0.50 3.14 -9.23
CA HIS A 318 -1.26 4.31 -8.79
C HIS A 318 -1.14 5.55 -9.68
N THR A 319 -0.41 5.49 -10.80
CA THR A 319 -0.45 6.54 -11.85
C THR A 319 -1.23 6.07 -13.06
N ALA A 320 -1.83 6.99 -13.80
CA ALA A 320 -2.42 6.70 -15.09
C ALA A 320 -1.34 6.53 -16.18
N GLY A 321 -1.74 6.03 -17.36
CA GLY A 321 -0.87 5.95 -18.53
C GLY A 321 -0.59 4.53 -19.04
N SER A 322 0.14 4.45 -20.16
CA SER A 322 0.48 3.18 -20.78
C SER A 322 1.37 2.33 -19.87
N GLY A 323 1.01 1.05 -19.71
CA GLY A 323 1.71 0.12 -18.82
C GLY A 323 1.49 0.36 -17.32
N ARG A 324 0.59 1.28 -16.92
CA ARG A 324 0.28 1.60 -15.53
C ARG A 324 -1.09 1.08 -15.10
N GLY A 325 -1.27 0.92 -13.79
CA GLY A 325 -2.46 0.26 -13.21
C GLY A 325 -3.61 1.18 -12.79
N ALA A 326 -3.43 2.50 -12.67
CA ALA A 326 -4.49 3.35 -12.12
C ALA A 326 -5.74 3.32 -13.01
N ASP A 327 -6.92 3.40 -12.38
CA ASP A 327 -8.23 3.31 -13.03
C ASP A 327 -8.51 1.96 -13.73
N ARG A 328 -7.68 0.95 -13.49
CA ARG A 328 -7.85 -0.43 -13.97
C ARG A 328 -8.10 -1.39 -12.82
N PHE A 329 -8.65 -2.56 -13.14
CA PHE A 329 -8.91 -3.62 -12.19
C PHE A 329 -7.71 -4.56 -12.07
N LEU A 330 -7.18 -4.68 -10.86
CA LEU A 330 -6.28 -5.76 -10.44
C LEU A 330 -7.13 -6.88 -9.84
N GLY A 331 -7.48 -7.87 -10.66
CA GLY A 331 -8.54 -8.83 -10.35
C GLY A 331 -9.86 -8.11 -10.03
N GLY A 332 -10.38 -8.29 -8.82
CA GLY A 332 -11.62 -7.62 -8.37
C GLY A 332 -11.42 -6.16 -7.92
N ARG A 333 -10.17 -5.70 -7.76
CA ARG A 333 -9.88 -4.43 -7.09
C ARG A 333 -9.57 -3.33 -8.10
N LEU A 334 -10.41 -2.30 -8.13
CA LEU A 334 -10.09 -1.07 -8.85
C LEU A 334 -8.89 -0.37 -8.18
N LEU A 335 -7.84 -0.10 -8.95
CA LEU A 335 -6.66 0.60 -8.47
C LEU A 335 -6.90 2.11 -8.48
N ALA A 336 -6.68 2.73 -7.32
CA ALA A 336 -6.89 4.16 -7.14
C ALA A 336 -5.85 4.97 -7.92
N ASN A 337 -6.27 6.08 -8.51
CA ASN A 337 -5.40 7.05 -9.15
C ASN A 337 -4.92 8.09 -8.14
N VAL A 338 -3.60 8.28 -8.03
CA VAL A 338 -3.04 9.25 -7.09
C VAL A 338 -3.42 10.70 -7.42
N GLU A 339 -3.60 11.00 -8.71
CA GLU A 339 -3.86 12.36 -9.21
C GLU A 339 -5.23 12.90 -8.74
N VAL A 340 -6.19 12.00 -8.48
CA VAL A 340 -7.50 12.39 -7.93
C VAL A 340 -7.47 12.63 -6.42
N GLY A 341 -6.37 12.30 -5.74
CA GLY A 341 -6.18 12.44 -4.30
C GLY A 341 -6.49 11.16 -3.52
N LEU A 342 -5.67 10.87 -2.50
CA LEU A 342 -5.72 9.60 -1.76
C LEU A 342 -5.75 9.76 -0.24
N SER A 343 -5.32 10.90 0.30
CA SER A 343 -4.95 11.05 1.71
C SER A 343 -5.97 11.81 2.55
N ARG A 344 -6.72 12.75 1.95
CA ARG A 344 -7.63 13.68 2.66
C ARG A 344 -8.76 13.03 3.47
N HIS A 345 -8.92 11.72 3.34
CA HIS A 345 -9.93 10.93 4.03
C HIS A 345 -9.34 9.89 5.00
N PHE A 346 -8.03 9.92 5.25
CA PHE A 346 -7.37 9.03 6.21
C PHE A 346 -7.28 9.67 7.61
N PRO A 347 -7.41 8.87 8.70
CA PRO A 347 -7.65 7.42 8.73
C PRO A 347 -9.02 6.98 8.19
N THR A 348 -9.14 5.73 7.73
CA THR A 348 -10.39 5.18 7.18
C THR A 348 -10.86 3.96 7.94
N TRP A 349 -12.17 3.77 8.06
CA TRP A 349 -12.75 2.48 8.41
C TRP A 349 -12.53 1.47 7.28
N ARG A 350 -12.06 0.28 7.62
CA ARG A 350 -11.85 -0.84 6.69
C ARG A 350 -12.94 -1.88 6.89
N THR A 351 -13.93 -1.90 6.00
CA THR A 351 -15.10 -2.78 6.18
C THR A 351 -14.73 -4.26 6.17
N SER A 352 -13.71 -4.66 5.39
CA SER A 352 -13.21 -6.04 5.40
C SER A 352 -12.47 -6.46 6.68
N GLN A 353 -12.05 -5.50 7.52
CA GLN A 353 -11.24 -5.76 8.71
C GLN A 353 -11.95 -5.40 10.02
N GLY A 354 -13.01 -4.60 9.95
CA GLY A 354 -13.71 -4.13 11.15
C GLY A 354 -12.86 -3.20 12.03
N GLU A 355 -11.94 -2.44 11.43
CA GLU A 355 -11.03 -1.55 12.16
C GLU A 355 -10.66 -0.29 11.37
N ILE A 356 -10.10 0.71 12.07
CA ILE A 356 -9.55 1.93 11.49
C ILE A 356 -8.14 1.65 10.98
N TRP A 357 -7.84 2.08 9.75
CA TRP A 357 -6.48 2.10 9.21
C TRP A 357 -6.06 3.55 8.93
N ASP A 358 -4.88 3.93 9.42
CA ASP A 358 -4.19 5.13 8.97
C ASP A 358 -3.49 4.89 7.63
N MET A 359 -2.88 5.95 7.11
CA MET A 359 -2.11 5.87 5.86
C MET A 359 -0.92 4.92 6.00
N ARG A 360 -0.29 4.84 7.19
CA ARG A 360 0.87 3.98 7.45
C ARG A 360 0.52 2.50 7.33
N LYS A 361 -0.56 2.06 7.96
CA LYS A 361 -1.05 0.68 7.86
C LYS A 361 -1.46 0.35 6.44
N ARG A 362 -2.05 1.31 5.71
CA ARG A 362 -2.33 1.15 4.27
C ARG A 362 -1.05 0.95 3.46
N MET A 363 -0.02 1.78 3.67
CA MET A 363 1.28 1.63 3.01
C MET A 363 1.88 0.25 3.31
N GLN A 364 1.92 -0.15 4.57
CA GLN A 364 2.42 -1.45 5.02
C GLN A 364 1.66 -2.63 4.39
N TRP A 365 0.33 -2.53 4.25
CA TRP A 365 -0.45 -3.53 3.54
C TRP A 365 -0.08 -3.61 2.07
N CYS A 366 0.16 -2.48 1.40
CA CYS A 366 0.60 -2.44 0.01
C CYS A 366 1.95 -3.16 -0.19
N LEU A 367 2.79 -3.28 0.84
CA LEU A 367 4.09 -3.98 0.75
C LEU A 367 3.95 -5.51 0.71
N THR A 368 2.82 -6.04 1.20
CA THR A 368 2.59 -7.49 1.26
C THR A 368 2.51 -8.14 -0.12
N PRO A 369 1.71 -7.65 -1.10
CA PRO A 369 1.74 -8.21 -2.45
C PRO A 369 3.05 -7.92 -3.19
N LEU A 370 3.86 -6.94 -2.76
CA LEU A 370 5.16 -6.65 -3.36
C LEU A 370 6.23 -7.67 -2.96
N GLY A 371 5.97 -8.46 -1.91
CA GLY A 371 6.98 -9.34 -1.31
C GLY A 371 8.10 -8.52 -0.68
N MET A 372 7.75 -7.60 0.22
CA MET A 372 8.69 -6.71 0.90
C MET A 372 8.46 -6.66 2.42
N ASN A 373 9.54 -6.54 3.18
CA ASN A 373 9.46 -6.27 4.62
C ASN A 373 8.95 -4.86 4.90
N MET A 374 8.13 -4.74 5.95
CA MET A 374 7.60 -3.45 6.42
C MET A 374 8.69 -2.67 7.12
N LEU A 375 8.66 -1.35 6.96
CA LEU A 375 9.27 -0.43 7.92
C LEU A 375 8.33 -0.24 9.12
N PRO A 376 8.85 0.25 10.26
CA PRO A 376 8.02 0.69 11.37
C PRO A 376 6.94 1.68 10.93
N ALA A 377 5.75 1.64 11.55
CA ALA A 377 4.64 2.52 11.21
C ALA A 377 5.01 4.02 11.34
N ASP A 378 5.90 4.35 12.26
CA ASP A 378 6.44 5.68 12.51
C ASP A 378 7.80 5.93 11.81
N ALA A 379 8.10 5.18 10.75
CA ALA A 379 9.26 5.42 9.89
C ALA A 379 9.13 6.76 9.15
N VAL A 380 10.22 7.50 9.03
CA VAL A 380 10.21 8.83 8.38
C VAL A 380 9.89 8.72 6.90
N GLU A 381 10.30 7.62 6.28
CA GLU A 381 10.06 7.29 4.87
C GLU A 381 8.57 7.28 4.55
N TYR A 382 7.75 6.75 5.47
CA TYR A 382 6.30 6.77 5.27
C TYR A 382 5.72 8.16 5.44
N ALA A 383 6.20 8.97 6.40
CA ALA A 383 5.72 10.34 6.61
C ALA A 383 6.02 11.25 5.42
N GLU A 384 7.19 11.10 4.83
CA GLU A 384 7.60 11.84 3.64
C GLU A 384 6.88 11.35 2.38
N LEU A 385 6.62 10.04 2.27
CA LEU A 385 5.74 9.51 1.23
C LEU A 385 4.30 10.02 1.39
N GLU A 386 3.76 10.11 2.61
CA GLU A 386 2.42 10.68 2.83
C GLU A 386 2.39 12.17 2.49
N LEU A 387 3.43 12.94 2.82
CA LEU A 387 3.53 14.35 2.39
C LEU A 387 3.43 14.48 0.87
N TYR A 388 4.14 13.62 0.13
CA TYR A 388 4.03 13.56 -1.33
C TYR A 388 2.61 13.18 -1.80
N LEU A 389 1.98 12.17 -1.20
CA LEU A 389 0.60 11.79 -1.55
C LEU A 389 -0.42 12.89 -1.23
N THR A 390 -0.22 13.61 -0.13
CA THR A 390 -1.11 14.70 0.32
C THR A 390 -0.99 15.94 -0.56
N SER A 391 0.10 16.13 -1.32
CA SER A 391 0.18 17.25 -2.26
C SER A 391 -0.88 17.18 -3.36
N PHE A 392 -1.31 15.98 -3.76
CA PHE A 392 -2.40 15.78 -4.72
C PHE A 392 -3.78 16.14 -4.14
N ASP A 393 -3.88 16.28 -2.83
CA ASP A 393 -5.10 16.68 -2.14
C ASP A 393 -5.14 18.19 -1.83
N LYS A 394 -4.06 18.95 -2.12
CA LYS A 394 -3.99 20.38 -1.81
C LYS A 394 -5.19 21.14 -2.39
N GLY A 395 -5.85 21.94 -1.55
CA GLY A 395 -7.06 22.70 -1.88
C GLY A 395 -8.36 21.91 -1.80
N LYS A 396 -8.34 20.57 -1.75
CA LYS A 396 -9.53 19.73 -1.63
C LYS A 396 -10.01 19.68 -0.17
N PRO A 397 -11.33 19.60 0.09
CA PRO A 397 -11.85 19.56 1.46
C PRO A 397 -11.51 18.24 2.16
N MET A 398 -11.09 18.31 3.42
CA MET A 398 -10.90 17.12 4.26
C MET A 398 -12.23 16.39 4.52
N SER A 399 -12.18 15.05 4.62
CA SER A 399 -13.33 14.18 4.87
C SER A 399 -12.89 12.92 5.62
N VAL A 400 -12.58 13.09 6.90
CA VAL A 400 -12.07 12.05 7.82
C VAL A 400 -13.14 11.75 8.88
N PRO A 401 -13.35 10.49 9.28
CA PRO A 401 -12.78 9.28 8.70
C PRO A 401 -13.43 8.92 7.38
N GLY A 402 -12.65 8.39 6.44
CA GLY A 402 -13.21 7.75 5.23
C GLY A 402 -13.73 6.34 5.50
N ILE A 403 -14.43 5.73 4.53
CA ILE A 403 -14.79 4.30 4.54
C ILE A 403 -14.25 3.61 3.29
N ARG A 404 -13.55 2.49 3.44
CA ARG A 404 -13.01 1.70 2.31
C ARG A 404 -13.14 0.19 2.57
N HIS A 405 -13.23 -0.61 1.50
CA HIS A 405 -13.28 -2.07 1.61
C HIS A 405 -11.94 -2.70 1.92
#